data_AF-A0A7S1GBC8-F1
#
_entry.id   AF-A0A7S1GBC8-F1
#
_cell.length_a   1.000
_cell.length_b   1.000
_cell.length_c   1.000
_cell.angle_alpha   90.00
_cell.angle_beta   90.00
_cell.angle_gamma   90.00
#
_symmetry.space_group_name_H-M   'P 1'
#
loop_
_entity.id
_entity.type
_entity.pdbx_description
1 polymer ?
#
loop_
_entity_poly.entity_id
_entity_poly.type
_entity_poly.pdbx_seq_one_letter_code
_entity_poly.pdbx_strand_id
1 'polypeptide(L)'
;MAGVDDGGGGGGGGVATATADDYRAWEEYKSRVDRENFSDDLFKRVRNDMRLQLYYRMANQAFQQGQQNYGIGEHFDAYVFLKRAALLLGHIIPRHNAYRTAAYAPDMRRGRRTLATALEHAEAARAALKEEYVGRRVEAREAAAGGGRGGGGGGGAGDDGAA
;
A
#
# COMPACT_ATOMS: atom_id res chain seq x y z
N MET A 1 50.25 13.22 -30.10
CA MET A 1 48.96 13.34 -29.39
C MET A 1 48.27 12.00 -29.56
N ALA A 2 48.08 11.27 -28.47
CA ALA A 2 47.44 9.96 -28.46
C ALA A 2 45.94 10.08 -28.78
N GLY A 3 45.44 9.15 -29.57
CA GLY A 3 44.04 9.07 -29.96
C GLY A 3 43.12 8.75 -28.78
N VAL A 4 41.85 9.11 -28.96
CA VAL A 4 40.76 8.57 -28.16
C VAL A 4 39.74 8.04 -29.15
N ASP A 5 39.68 6.72 -29.23
CA ASP A 5 38.63 5.94 -29.85
C ASP A 5 37.29 6.21 -29.13
N ASP A 6 36.29 6.69 -29.87
CA ASP A 6 34.90 6.77 -29.42
C ASP A 6 34.27 5.37 -29.38
N GLY A 7 34.73 4.54 -28.44
CA GLY A 7 34.12 3.28 -28.05
C GLY A 7 32.93 3.49 -27.12
N GLY A 8 31.93 4.24 -27.54
CA GLY A 8 30.68 4.46 -26.81
C GLY A 8 29.73 3.27 -26.93
N GLY A 9 30.08 2.15 -26.29
CA GLY A 9 29.22 0.98 -26.16
C GLY A 9 27.89 1.33 -25.49
N GLY A 10 26.80 1.20 -26.24
CA GLY A 10 25.43 1.31 -25.75
C GLY A 10 25.14 0.23 -24.72
N GLY A 11 25.22 0.59 -23.44
CA GLY A 11 24.67 -0.18 -22.34
C GLY A 11 23.24 0.28 -22.07
N GLY A 12 22.26 -0.44 -22.62
CA GLY A 12 20.84 -0.23 -22.35
C GLY A 12 20.52 -0.45 -20.87
N GLY A 13 20.49 0.63 -20.10
CA GLY A 13 19.96 0.66 -18.75
C GLY A 13 18.43 0.62 -18.82
N GLY A 14 17.87 -0.59 -18.87
CA GLY A 14 16.43 -0.78 -18.73
C GLY A 14 15.99 -0.28 -17.36
N VAL A 15 15.13 0.73 -17.33
CA VAL A 15 14.47 1.25 -16.13
C VAL A 15 13.84 0.07 -15.37
N ALA A 16 14.26 -0.18 -14.13
CA ALA A 16 13.75 -1.28 -13.33
C ALA A 16 12.28 -1.01 -12.95
N THR A 17 11.34 -1.52 -13.75
CA THR A 17 9.91 -1.43 -13.46
C THR A 17 9.46 -2.51 -12.49
N ALA A 18 8.46 -2.23 -11.65
CA ALA A 18 7.82 -3.20 -10.77
C ALA A 18 7.45 -4.48 -11.52
N THR A 19 7.78 -5.66 -10.97
CA THR A 19 7.49 -6.94 -11.62
C THR A 19 6.11 -7.46 -11.24
N ALA A 20 5.57 -8.38 -12.04
CA ALA A 20 4.27 -9.00 -11.77
C ALA A 20 4.24 -9.74 -10.41
N ASP A 21 5.38 -10.24 -9.94
CA ASP A 21 5.49 -10.96 -8.66
C ASP A 21 5.41 -10.02 -7.46
N ASP A 22 5.94 -8.80 -7.59
CA ASP A 22 5.82 -7.76 -6.55
C ASP A 22 4.34 -7.37 -6.34
N TYR A 23 3.52 -7.42 -7.41
CA TYR A 23 2.07 -7.22 -7.32
C TYR A 23 1.32 -8.41 -6.71
N ARG A 24 1.73 -9.66 -6.97
CA ARG A 24 1.10 -10.84 -6.36
C ARG A 24 1.30 -10.87 -4.85
N ALA A 25 2.52 -10.61 -4.37
CA ALA A 25 2.84 -10.61 -2.95
C ALA A 25 2.00 -9.55 -2.19
N TRP A 26 1.75 -8.41 -2.82
CA TRP A 26 0.87 -7.37 -2.29
C TRP A 26 -0.60 -7.82 -2.16
N GLU A 27 -1.15 -8.45 -3.20
CA GLU A 27 -2.54 -8.93 -3.16
C GLU A 27 -2.74 -10.08 -2.16
N GLU A 28 -1.75 -10.96 -1.96
CA GLU A 28 -1.80 -12.01 -0.93
C GLU A 28 -1.80 -11.43 0.49
N TYR A 29 -0.94 -10.45 0.76
CA TYR A 29 -0.90 -9.75 2.04
C TYR A 29 -2.26 -9.10 2.37
N LYS A 30 -2.84 -8.39 1.39
CA LYS A 30 -4.16 -7.77 1.50
C LYS A 30 -5.26 -8.80 1.75
N SER A 31 -5.27 -9.90 1.01
CA SER A 31 -6.26 -10.99 1.16
C SER A 31 -6.26 -11.61 2.56
N ARG A 32 -5.10 -11.65 3.23
CA ARG A 32 -4.98 -12.15 4.60
C ARG A 32 -5.55 -11.16 5.61
N VAL A 33 -5.23 -9.87 5.47
CA VAL A 33 -5.79 -8.79 6.30
C VAL A 33 -7.31 -8.69 6.15
N ASP A 34 -7.82 -8.88 4.93
CA ASP A 34 -9.26 -8.89 4.64
C ASP A 34 -9.97 -10.14 5.18
N ARG A 35 -9.28 -11.28 5.38
CA ARG A 35 -9.89 -12.47 5.99
C ARG A 35 -9.96 -12.38 7.51
N GLU A 36 -8.92 -11.85 8.14
CA GLU A 36 -8.85 -11.76 9.60
C GLU A 36 -9.79 -10.69 10.18
N ASN A 37 -10.03 -9.59 9.45
CA ASN A 37 -10.89 -8.49 9.92
C ASN A 37 -12.39 -8.66 9.60
N PHE A 38 -12.79 -9.67 8.81
CA PHE A 38 -14.14 -9.77 8.22
C PHE A 38 -14.79 -11.15 8.42
N SER A 39 -14.73 -11.74 9.62
CA SER A 39 -15.41 -13.04 9.87
C SER A 39 -16.94 -12.89 10.05
N ASP A 40 -17.70 -13.85 9.53
CA ASP A 40 -19.18 -13.90 9.62
C ASP A 40 -19.72 -13.88 11.06
N ASP A 41 -18.96 -14.40 12.02
CA ASP A 41 -19.32 -14.40 13.44
C ASP A 41 -19.20 -13.00 14.08
N LEU A 42 -18.31 -12.14 13.57
CA LEU A 42 -18.25 -10.73 13.96
C LEU A 42 -19.53 -10.01 13.52
N PHE A 43 -20.01 -10.31 12.31
CA PHE A 43 -21.21 -9.68 11.74
C PHE A 43 -22.51 -10.08 12.44
N LYS A 44 -22.61 -11.30 12.99
CA LYS A 44 -23.80 -11.72 13.77
C LYS A 44 -23.92 -10.98 15.11
N ARG A 45 -22.82 -10.75 15.83
CA ARG A 45 -22.82 -10.04 17.13
C ARG A 45 -23.14 -8.55 16.99
N VAL A 46 -22.62 -7.92 15.93
CA VAL A 46 -22.87 -6.51 15.59
C VAL A 46 -24.36 -6.18 15.44
N ARG A 47 -25.19 -7.16 15.03
CA ARG A 47 -26.59 -6.94 14.62
C ARG A 47 -27.51 -6.49 15.76
N ASN A 48 -27.15 -6.71 17.03
CA ASN A 48 -28.01 -6.45 18.19
C ASN A 48 -27.34 -5.72 19.37
N ASP A 49 -26.00 -5.69 19.49
CA ASP A 49 -25.36 -5.23 20.74
C ASP A 49 -25.15 -3.72 20.87
N MET A 50 -25.10 -2.96 19.75
CA MET A 50 -24.78 -1.53 19.79
C MET A 50 -25.78 -0.67 19.02
N ARG A 51 -26.06 0.53 19.55
CA ARG A 51 -26.90 1.52 18.86
C ARG A 51 -26.30 1.87 17.50
N LEU A 52 -27.13 1.93 16.45
CA LEU A 52 -26.71 2.26 15.08
C LEU A 52 -25.90 3.57 14.98
N GLN A 53 -26.26 4.57 15.79
CA GLN A 53 -25.53 5.85 15.92
C GLN A 53 -24.06 5.67 16.30
N LEU A 54 -23.72 4.65 17.09
CA LEU A 54 -22.34 4.40 17.50
C LEU A 54 -21.49 3.95 16.31
N TYR A 55 -22.03 3.10 15.44
CA TYR A 55 -21.35 2.72 14.20
C TYR A 55 -21.11 3.91 13.28
N TYR A 56 -22.09 4.81 13.14
CA TYR A 56 -21.90 6.06 12.39
C TYR A 56 -20.81 6.94 13.00
N ARG A 57 -20.76 7.05 14.33
CA ARG A 57 -19.69 7.79 15.03
C ARG A 57 -18.32 7.18 14.77
N MET A 58 -18.19 5.86 14.92
CA MET A 58 -16.94 5.13 14.65
C MET A 58 -16.49 5.29 13.20
N ALA A 59 -17.43 5.22 12.25
CA ALA A 59 -17.13 5.43 10.83
C ALA A 59 -16.59 6.83 10.56
N ASN A 60 -17.19 7.86 11.17
CA ASN A 60 -16.73 9.24 11.03
C ASN A 60 -15.36 9.46 11.69
N GLN A 61 -15.11 8.87 12.86
CA GLN A 61 -13.81 8.94 13.52
C GLN A 61 -12.72 8.29 12.68
N ALA A 62 -12.98 7.08 12.14
CA ALA A 62 -12.05 6.41 11.24
C ALA A 62 -11.81 7.22 9.97
N PHE A 63 -12.85 7.84 9.40
CA PHE A 63 -12.70 8.72 8.24
C PHE A 63 -11.82 9.94 8.53
N GLN A 64 -12.06 10.63 9.65
CA GLN A 64 -11.27 11.80 10.05
C GLN A 64 -9.81 11.44 10.33
N GLN A 65 -9.55 10.35 11.05
CA GLN A 65 -8.19 9.85 11.30
C GLN A 65 -7.50 9.47 9.98
N GLY A 66 -8.21 8.80 9.09
CA GLY A 66 -7.70 8.43 7.77
C GLY A 66 -7.33 9.65 6.92
N GLN A 67 -8.16 10.70 6.92
CA GLN A 67 -7.85 11.96 6.23
C GLN A 67 -6.66 12.69 6.87
N GLN A 68 -6.58 12.71 8.20
CA GLN A 68 -5.45 13.33 8.91
C GLN A 68 -4.14 12.64 8.55
N ASN A 69 -4.09 11.31 8.61
CA ASN A 69 -2.93 10.51 8.25
C ASN A 69 -2.54 10.71 6.78
N TYR A 70 -3.53 10.81 5.89
CA TYR A 70 -3.27 11.11 4.49
C TYR A 70 -2.61 12.49 4.31
N GLY A 71 -3.08 13.50 5.05
CA GLY A 71 -2.54 14.86 4.99
C GLY A 71 -1.11 15.00 5.52
N ILE A 72 -0.66 14.09 6.39
CA ILE A 72 0.72 14.07 6.91
C ILE A 72 1.64 13.07 6.18
N GLY A 73 1.16 12.40 5.12
CA GLY A 73 1.96 11.45 4.34
C GLY A 73 2.03 10.03 4.92
N GLU A 74 1.31 9.74 6.01
CA GLU A 74 1.22 8.39 6.60
C GLU A 74 0.22 7.53 5.80
N HIS A 75 0.59 7.21 4.56
CA HIS A 75 -0.31 6.59 3.58
C HIS A 75 -0.81 5.20 4.01
N PHE A 76 -0.02 4.46 4.79
CA PHE A 76 -0.41 3.15 5.33
C PHE A 76 -1.57 3.28 6.31
N ASP A 77 -1.37 4.10 7.34
CA ASP A 77 -2.41 4.33 8.35
C ASP A 77 -3.62 5.00 7.74
N ALA A 78 -3.43 5.94 6.80
CA ALA A 78 -4.51 6.53 6.02
C ALA A 78 -5.36 5.46 5.34
N TYR A 79 -4.72 4.54 4.61
CA TYR A 79 -5.40 3.44 3.91
C TYR A 79 -6.20 2.55 4.88
N VAL A 80 -5.60 2.16 6.00
CA VAL A 80 -6.24 1.29 7.01
C VAL A 80 -7.50 1.96 7.59
N PHE A 81 -7.39 3.21 8.04
CA PHE A 81 -8.51 3.93 8.65
C PHE A 81 -9.62 4.27 7.64
N LEU A 82 -9.27 4.63 6.40
CA LEU A 82 -10.25 4.90 5.35
C LEU A 82 -10.98 3.63 4.91
N LYS A 83 -10.29 2.48 4.78
CA LYS A 83 -10.94 1.18 4.53
C LYS A 83 -11.84 0.77 5.68
N ARG A 84 -11.45 1.01 6.94
CA ARG A 84 -12.32 0.78 8.12
C ARG A 84 -13.60 1.61 8.05
N ALA A 85 -13.50 2.90 7.71
CA ALA A 85 -14.68 3.75 7.52
C ALA A 85 -15.59 3.21 6.41
N ALA A 86 -15.00 2.81 5.27
CA ALA A 86 -15.74 2.24 4.14
C ALA A 86 -16.43 0.92 4.50
N LEU A 87 -15.77 0.03 5.24
CA LEU A 87 -16.36 -1.21 5.75
C LEU A 87 -17.57 -0.95 6.65
N LEU A 88 -17.44 -0.01 7.59
CA LEU A 88 -18.53 0.34 8.49
C LEU A 88 -19.75 0.85 7.72
N LEU A 89 -19.55 1.79 6.78
CA LEU A 89 -20.62 2.44 6.03
C LEU A 89 -21.22 1.59 4.91
N GLY A 90 -20.40 0.78 4.24
CA GLY A 90 -20.79 -0.01 3.07
C GLY A 90 -21.32 -1.41 3.41
N HIS A 91 -20.90 -1.98 4.55
CA HIS A 91 -21.15 -3.40 4.85
C HIS A 91 -21.76 -3.65 6.23
N ILE A 92 -21.32 -2.94 7.27
CA ILE A 92 -21.78 -3.20 8.65
C ILE A 92 -23.12 -2.49 8.92
N ILE A 93 -23.14 -1.15 8.80
CA ILE A 93 -24.30 -0.31 9.05
C ILE A 93 -25.53 -0.72 8.24
N PRO A 94 -25.43 -1.01 6.91
CA PRO A 94 -26.59 -1.41 6.12
C PRO A 94 -27.26 -2.72 6.55
N ARG A 95 -26.54 -3.58 7.30
CA ARG A 95 -27.04 -4.88 7.79
C ARG A 95 -27.68 -4.79 9.18
N HIS A 96 -27.58 -3.64 9.84
CA HIS A 96 -28.16 -3.40 11.15
C HIS A 96 -29.69 -3.32 11.09
N ASN A 97 -30.40 -3.89 12.06
CA ASN A 97 -31.87 -4.00 12.04
C ASN A 97 -32.56 -2.63 11.99
N ALA A 98 -32.01 -1.63 12.68
CA ALA A 98 -32.54 -0.27 12.71
C ALA A 98 -32.21 0.58 11.46
N TYR A 99 -31.41 0.09 10.51
CA TYR A 99 -30.89 0.88 9.38
C TYR A 99 -31.98 1.51 8.51
N ARG A 100 -33.08 0.79 8.30
CA ARG A 100 -34.18 1.25 7.43
C ARG A 100 -35.22 2.12 8.15
N THR A 101 -35.00 2.44 9.42
CA THR A 101 -35.94 3.30 10.16
C THR A 101 -35.79 4.76 9.73
N ALA A 102 -36.91 5.49 9.64
CA ALA A 102 -36.91 6.88 9.18
C ALA A 102 -36.03 7.81 10.05
N ALA A 103 -35.84 7.46 11.33
CA ALA A 103 -34.99 8.18 12.27
C ALA A 103 -33.53 8.33 11.81
N TYR A 104 -33.02 7.41 10.98
CA TYR A 104 -31.63 7.43 10.51
C TYR A 104 -31.46 7.87 9.05
N ALA A 105 -32.54 8.28 8.37
CA ALA A 105 -32.47 8.71 6.97
C ALA A 105 -31.44 9.85 6.72
N PRO A 106 -31.28 10.86 7.62
CA PRO A 106 -30.22 11.87 7.48
C PRO A 106 -28.81 11.26 7.55
N ASP A 107 -28.56 10.36 8.51
CA ASP A 107 -27.27 9.69 8.69
C ASP A 107 -26.94 8.76 7.54
N MET A 108 -27.94 8.09 6.94
CA MET A 108 -27.77 7.30 5.72
C MET A 108 -27.27 8.13 4.55
N ARG A 109 -27.87 9.31 4.31
CA ARG A 109 -27.44 10.21 3.22
C ARG A 109 -26.03 10.73 3.46
N ARG A 110 -25.72 11.14 4.69
CA ARG A 110 -24.38 11.59 5.08
C ARG A 110 -23.36 10.46 4.90
N GLY A 111 -23.67 9.27 5.43
CA GLY A 111 -22.82 8.10 5.36
C GLY A 111 -22.53 7.63 3.94
N ARG A 112 -23.49 7.73 3.00
CA ARG A 112 -23.23 7.43 1.58
C ARG A 112 -22.21 8.38 0.95
N ARG A 113 -22.29 9.68 1.26
CA ARG A 113 -21.29 10.66 0.80
C ARG A 113 -19.92 10.37 1.41
N THR A 114 -19.86 10.15 2.73
CA THR A 114 -18.62 9.79 3.42
C THR A 114 -18.00 8.51 2.87
N LEU A 115 -18.82 7.49 2.53
CA LEU A 115 -18.35 6.24 1.93
C LEU A 115 -17.67 6.48 0.58
N ALA A 116 -18.28 7.27 -0.30
CA ALA A 116 -17.71 7.57 -1.61
C ALA A 116 -16.33 8.23 -1.47
N THR A 117 -16.24 9.28 -0.63
CA THR A 117 -14.97 9.96 -0.35
C THR A 117 -13.95 9.07 0.34
N ALA A 118 -14.39 8.21 1.27
CA ALA A 118 -13.49 7.28 1.96
C ALA A 118 -12.87 6.26 0.99
N LEU A 119 -13.65 5.74 0.03
CA LEU A 119 -13.15 4.83 -1.00
C LEU A 119 -12.19 5.52 -1.95
N GLU A 120 -12.51 6.73 -2.40
CA GLU A 120 -11.64 7.54 -3.25
C GLU A 120 -10.29 7.80 -2.59
N HIS A 121 -10.29 8.32 -1.36
CA HIS A 121 -9.06 8.58 -0.63
C HIS A 121 -8.30 7.29 -0.28
N ALA A 122 -9.00 6.18 -0.03
CA ALA A 122 -8.34 4.89 0.21
C ALA A 122 -7.61 4.41 -1.05
N GLU A 123 -8.18 4.54 -2.24
CA GLU A 123 -7.48 4.17 -3.47
C GLU A 123 -6.33 5.13 -3.78
N ALA A 124 -6.45 6.42 -3.47
CA ALA A 124 -5.34 7.37 -3.56
C ALA A 124 -4.18 7.02 -2.60
N ALA A 125 -4.49 6.73 -1.34
CA ALA A 125 -3.51 6.27 -0.35
C ALA A 125 -2.84 4.96 -0.78
N ARG A 126 -3.62 4.03 -1.37
CA ARG A 126 -3.10 2.78 -1.92
C ARG A 126 -2.15 3.01 -3.10
N ALA A 127 -2.47 3.95 -3.99
CA ALA A 127 -1.61 4.30 -5.11
C ALA A 127 -0.27 4.86 -4.62
N ALA A 128 -0.31 5.81 -3.66
CA ALA A 128 0.90 6.37 -3.04
C ALA A 128 1.75 5.29 -2.34
N LEU A 129 1.13 4.39 -1.57
CA LEU A 129 1.83 3.26 -0.94
C LEU A 129 2.52 2.35 -1.95
N LYS A 130 1.84 2.08 -3.08
CA LYS A 130 2.38 1.24 -4.13
C LYS A 130 3.60 1.90 -4.78
N GLU A 131 3.55 3.21 -5.02
CA GLU A 131 4.69 3.97 -5.53
C GLU A 131 5.87 3.97 -4.54
N GLU A 132 5.62 4.22 -3.25
CA GLU A 132 6.63 4.22 -2.20
C GLU A 132 7.29 2.84 -2.02
N TYR A 133 6.49 1.77 -2.05
CA TYR A 133 7.00 0.40 -1.95
C TYR A 133 7.83 0.02 -3.17
N VAL A 134 7.36 0.33 -4.38
CA VAL A 134 8.09 0.07 -5.63
C VAL A 134 9.39 0.87 -5.66
N GLY A 135 9.38 2.14 -5.30
CA GLY A 135 10.56 3.00 -5.21
C GLY A 135 11.63 2.38 -4.30
N ARG A 136 11.26 2.01 -3.06
CA ARG A 136 12.19 1.35 -2.12
C ARG A 136 12.77 0.05 -2.65
N ARG A 137 12.00 -0.73 -3.42
CA ARG A 137 12.50 -1.97 -4.03
C ARG A 137 13.46 -1.73 -5.19
N VAL A 138 13.25 -0.66 -5.97
CA VAL A 138 14.17 -0.24 -7.04
C VAL A 138 15.48 0.22 -6.42
N GLU A 139 15.44 1.11 -5.42
CA GLU A 139 16.63 1.57 -4.69
C GLU A 139 17.42 0.41 -4.07
N ALA A 140 16.74 -0.56 -3.46
CA ALA A 140 17.40 -1.74 -2.89
C ALA A 140 18.10 -2.61 -3.95
N ARG A 141 17.52 -2.73 -5.16
CA ARG A 141 18.15 -3.45 -6.28
C ARG A 141 19.33 -2.67 -6.86
N GLU A 142 19.22 -1.35 -7.00
CA GLU A 142 20.32 -0.49 -7.45
C GLU A 142 21.48 -0.50 -6.46
N ALA A 143 21.21 -0.45 -5.15
CA ALA A 143 22.23 -0.59 -4.11
C ALA A 143 22.91 -1.97 -4.16
N ALA A 144 22.14 -3.05 -4.37
CA ALA A 144 22.69 -4.40 -4.54
C ALA A 144 23.51 -4.56 -5.83
N ALA A 145 23.14 -3.86 -6.91
CA ALA A 145 23.87 -3.86 -8.18
C ALA A 145 25.12 -2.95 -8.17
N GLY A 146 25.09 -1.87 -7.39
CA GLY A 146 26.19 -0.91 -7.25
C GLY A 146 27.34 -1.35 -6.33
N GLY A 147 27.11 -2.34 -5.46
CA GLY A 147 28.13 -2.87 -4.54
C GLY A 147 29.19 -3.78 -5.17
N GLY A 148 29.12 -4.04 -6.48
CA GLY A 148 29.93 -5.04 -7.19
C GLY A 148 30.99 -4.49 -8.14
N ARG A 149 31.79 -3.49 -7.75
CA ARG A 149 33.05 -3.14 -8.45
C ARG A 149 34.16 -2.79 -7.46
N GLY A 150 34.64 -3.80 -6.74
CA GLY A 150 35.94 -3.80 -6.05
C GLY A 150 36.86 -4.83 -6.69
N GLY A 151 37.64 -4.37 -7.66
CA GLY A 151 38.84 -4.96 -8.28
C GLY A 151 39.15 -6.44 -8.07
N GLY A 152 38.75 -7.27 -9.03
CA GLY A 152 39.46 -8.48 -9.40
C GLY A 152 40.23 -8.26 -10.71
N GLY A 153 41.55 -8.28 -10.64
CA GLY A 153 42.49 -8.40 -11.76
C GLY A 153 43.82 -8.82 -11.14
N GLY A 154 44.25 -10.08 -11.25
CA GLY A 154 44.86 -10.66 -12.45
C GLY A 154 46.31 -10.17 -12.51
N GLY A 155 47.34 -10.92 -12.12
CA GLY A 155 47.74 -12.22 -12.68
C GLY A 155 48.97 -11.99 -13.59
N GLY A 156 50.10 -12.62 -13.29
CA GLY A 156 51.34 -12.62 -14.12
C GLY A 156 52.58 -12.71 -13.23
N ALA A 157 53.16 -13.90 -13.04
CA ALA A 157 54.19 -14.53 -13.89
C ALA A 157 55.56 -13.83 -13.74
N GLY A 158 56.48 -14.53 -13.08
CA GLY A 158 57.88 -14.17 -12.91
C GLY A 158 58.66 -15.44 -12.58
N ASP A 159 58.82 -16.28 -13.60
CA ASP A 159 59.83 -17.32 -13.67
C ASP A 159 61.16 -16.62 -13.95
N ASP A 160 62.10 -16.65 -12.99
CA ASP A 160 63.50 -16.27 -13.20
C ASP A 160 64.36 -17.18 -12.31
N GLY A 161 64.83 -18.28 -12.87
CA GLY A 161 65.93 -19.05 -12.29
C GLY A 161 67.26 -18.34 -12.47
N ALA A 162 68.08 -18.30 -11.42
CA ALA A 162 69.53 -18.08 -11.54
C ALA A 162 70.28 -18.65 -10.33
N ALA A 163 71.11 -19.66 -10.64
CA ALA A 163 72.36 -20.13 -9.99
C ALA A 163 72.38 -20.43 -8.48
#